data_AF-A0A428RNR4-F1
#
_entry.id   AF-A0A428RNR4-F1
#
_cell.length_a   1.000
_cell.length_b   1.000
_cell.length_c   1.000
_cell.angle_alpha   90.00
_cell.angle_beta   90.00
_cell.angle_gamma   90.00
#
_symmetry.space_group_name_H-M   'P 1'
#
loop_
_entity.id
_entity.type
_entity.pdbx_description
1 polymer ?
#
loop_
_entity_poly.entity_id
_entity_poly.type
_entity_poly.pdbx_seq_one_letter_code
_entity_poly.pdbx_strand_id
1 'polypeptide(L)'
;MCPDGFLAASWRIKMIERIRQSTRGQREEWIRAAGYNLFELQSDQVFIDLLTDSGTGAMSDRQWAALLVGDETYAGSSSFSLLEEK
;
A
#
# COMPACT_ATOMS: atom_id res chain seq x y z
N MET A 1 -26.36 -2.04 13.93
CA MET A 1 -25.86 -1.63 12.59
C MET A 1 -26.23 -0.19 12.39
N CYS A 2 -25.28 0.67 12.00
CA CYS A 2 -25.57 2.07 11.73
C CYS A 2 -26.24 2.15 10.35
N PRO A 3 -27.51 2.58 10.23
CA PRO A 3 -28.23 2.50 8.97
C PRO A 3 -27.79 3.56 7.95
N ASP A 4 -27.18 4.68 8.40
CA ASP A 4 -26.89 5.85 7.56
C ASP A 4 -25.55 6.55 7.90
N GLY A 5 -24.57 5.84 8.45
CA GLY A 5 -23.32 6.43 8.96
C GLY A 5 -22.05 5.78 8.43
N PHE A 6 -21.03 6.59 8.13
CA PHE A 6 -19.67 6.09 7.89
C PHE A 6 -19.17 5.32 9.11
N LEU A 7 -18.64 4.11 8.87
CA LEU A 7 -18.06 3.29 9.93
C LEU A 7 -16.70 3.84 10.34
N ALA A 8 -16.47 3.92 11.66
CA ALA A 8 -15.13 4.12 12.18
C ALA A 8 -14.26 2.89 11.83
N ALA A 9 -12.99 3.12 11.50
CA ALA A 9 -12.05 2.04 11.26
C ALA A 9 -11.88 1.16 12.51
N SER A 10 -11.85 -0.16 12.34
CA SER A 10 -11.63 -1.14 13.41
C SER A 10 -10.15 -1.29 13.81
N TRP A 11 -9.31 -0.34 13.39
CA TRP A 11 -7.86 -0.33 13.58
C TRP A 11 -7.38 1.11 13.82
N ARG A 12 -6.14 1.25 14.28
CA ARG A 12 -5.46 2.55 14.48
C ARG A 12 -4.17 2.59 13.68
N ILE A 13 -3.76 3.79 13.28
CA ILE A 13 -2.51 4.01 12.55
C ILE A 13 -1.32 3.69 13.48
N LYS A 14 -0.45 2.77 13.05
CA LYS A 14 0.78 2.37 13.76
C LYS A 14 2.03 3.01 13.15
N MET A 15 2.04 3.17 11.82
CA MET A 15 3.14 3.69 11.02
C MET A 15 2.56 4.58 9.91
N ILE A 16 3.34 5.56 9.44
CA ILE A 16 2.98 6.45 8.34
C ILE A 16 4.10 6.49 7.30
N GLU A 17 3.71 6.66 6.04
CA GLU A 17 4.60 7.06 4.96
C GLU A 17 4.33 8.54 4.63
N ARG A 18 5.39 9.33 4.45
CA ARG A 18 5.23 10.75 4.11
C ARG A 18 4.93 10.88 2.63
N ILE A 19 3.79 11.48 2.30
CA ILE A 19 3.42 11.88 0.94
C ILE A 19 3.64 13.37 0.71
N ARG A 20 4.03 13.76 -0.50
CA ARG A 20 4.30 15.15 -0.88
C ARG A 20 3.12 15.74 -1.65
N GLN A 21 2.60 16.86 -1.19
CA GLN A 21 1.60 17.61 -1.95
C GLN A 21 2.27 18.39 -3.10
N SER A 22 1.80 18.16 -4.32
CA SER A 22 2.24 18.91 -5.50
C SER A 22 1.39 20.16 -5.75
N THR A 23 1.95 21.12 -6.47
CA THR A 23 1.19 22.25 -7.00
C THR A 23 0.45 21.85 -8.27
N ARG A 24 -0.56 22.65 -8.68
CA ARG A 24 -1.26 22.42 -9.94
C ARG A 24 -0.34 22.50 -11.16
N GLY A 25 0.54 23.52 -11.22
CA GLY A 25 1.45 23.70 -12.36
C GLY A 25 2.41 22.52 -12.54
N GLN A 26 2.95 21.99 -11.44
CA GLN A 26 3.76 20.78 -11.47
C GLN A 26 2.99 19.58 -12.06
N ARG A 27 1.74 19.36 -11.62
CA ARG A 27 0.91 18.27 -12.15
C ARG A 27 0.62 18.42 -13.64
N GLU A 28 0.36 19.64 -14.11
CA GLU A 28 0.11 19.94 -15.53
C GLU A 28 1.35 19.68 -16.41
N GLU A 29 2.54 20.00 -15.90
CA GLU A 29 3.81 19.69 -16.56
C GLU A 29 4.05 18.18 -16.63
N TRP A 30 3.93 17.47 -15.50
CA TRP A 30 4.18 16.03 -15.42
C TRP A 30 3.21 15.23 -16.27
N ILE A 31 1.91 15.53 -16.23
CA ILE A 31 0.93 14.78 -17.03
C ILE A 31 1.12 15.00 -18.53
N ARG A 32 1.58 16.20 -18.95
CA ARG A 32 1.92 16.46 -20.35
C ARG A 32 3.19 15.69 -20.76
N ALA A 33 4.21 15.68 -19.91
CA ALA A 33 5.44 14.92 -20.14
C ALA A 33 5.18 13.40 -20.21
N ALA A 34 4.24 12.91 -19.41
CA ALA A 34 3.76 11.53 -19.41
C ALA A 34 2.84 11.18 -20.60
N GLY A 35 2.65 12.09 -21.57
CA GLY A 35 1.76 11.86 -22.70
C GLY A 35 0.30 11.63 -22.29
N TYR A 36 -0.13 12.20 -21.16
CA TYR A 36 -1.43 11.99 -20.53
C TYR A 36 -1.72 10.55 -20.10
N ASN A 37 -0.68 9.70 -19.98
CA ASN A 37 -0.79 8.35 -19.46
C ASN A 37 -0.39 8.32 -17.97
N LEU A 38 -1.32 7.91 -17.10
CA LEU A 38 -1.05 7.83 -15.66
C LEU A 38 0.01 6.78 -15.29
N PHE A 39 0.15 5.72 -16.10
CA PHE A 39 1.17 4.68 -15.87
C PHE A 39 2.62 5.19 -16.03
N GLU A 40 2.81 6.33 -16.70
CA GLU A 40 4.12 6.93 -16.91
C GLU A 40 4.49 7.98 -15.83
N LEU A 41 3.57 8.26 -14.90
CA LEU A 41 3.85 9.16 -13.76
C LEU A 41 4.75 8.46 -12.74
N GLN A 42 5.68 9.22 -12.17
CA GLN A 42 6.48 8.74 -11.04
C GLN A 42 5.67 8.78 -9.74
N SER A 43 5.93 7.88 -8.80
CA SER A 43 5.16 7.79 -7.55
C SER A 43 5.22 9.07 -6.72
N ASP A 44 6.35 9.78 -6.71
CA ASP A 44 6.54 11.05 -6.00
C ASP A 44 5.84 12.27 -6.65
N GLN A 45 5.24 12.07 -7.82
CA GLN A 45 4.39 13.02 -8.53
C GLN A 45 2.90 12.85 -8.19
N VAL A 46 2.55 11.71 -7.58
CA VAL A 46 1.18 11.34 -7.20
C VAL A 46 0.98 11.61 -5.70
N PHE A 47 -0.08 12.36 -5.36
CA PHE A 47 -0.38 12.66 -3.95
C PHE A 47 -1.22 11.57 -3.29
N ILE A 48 -2.25 11.08 -3.98
CA ILE A 48 -3.09 9.95 -3.56
C ILE A 48 -3.17 9.01 -4.75
N ASP A 49 -2.64 7.80 -4.60
CA ASP A 49 -2.63 6.80 -5.66
C ASP A 49 -3.84 5.86 -5.52
N LEU A 50 -4.67 5.83 -6.55
CA LEU A 50 -5.86 4.98 -6.67
C LEU A 50 -5.78 4.12 -7.95
N LEU A 51 -4.59 3.94 -8.51
CA LEU A 51 -4.40 3.22 -9.78
C LEU A 51 -4.73 1.73 -9.66
N THR A 52 -4.41 1.10 -8.52
CA THR A 52 -4.69 -0.31 -8.24
C THR A 52 -4.78 -0.60 -6.75
N ASP A 53 -5.51 -1.65 -6.38
CA ASP A 53 -5.55 -2.27 -5.05
C ASP A 53 -4.58 -3.46 -4.92
N SER A 54 -3.88 -3.83 -6.00
CA SER A 54 -2.94 -4.94 -6.02
C SER A 54 -1.59 -4.55 -5.40
N GLY A 55 -1.30 -5.09 -4.22
CA GLY A 55 -0.02 -4.88 -3.54
C GLY A 55 0.13 -3.52 -2.84
N THR A 56 -0.90 -2.68 -2.83
CA THR A 56 -0.91 -1.34 -2.21
C THR A 56 -1.54 -1.31 -0.82
N GLY A 57 -1.81 -2.48 -0.24
CA GLY A 57 -2.38 -2.62 1.11
C GLY A 57 -1.38 -2.30 2.22
N ALA A 58 -1.86 -1.69 3.30
CA ALA A 58 -1.07 -1.49 4.52
C ALA A 58 -1.08 -2.76 5.39
N MET A 59 0.10 -3.30 5.69
CA MET A 59 0.25 -4.45 6.60
C MET A 59 0.07 -4.06 8.08
N SER A 60 -0.51 -4.97 8.85
CA SER A 60 -0.55 -4.88 10.32
C SER A 60 0.83 -5.07 10.96
N ASP A 61 0.98 -4.67 12.22
CA ASP A 61 2.21 -4.93 12.99
C ASP A 61 2.51 -6.42 13.15
N ARG A 62 1.48 -7.28 13.18
CA ARG A 62 1.64 -8.75 13.18
C ARG A 62 2.22 -9.29 11.89
N GLN A 63 1.81 -8.77 10.74
CA GLN A 63 2.37 -9.16 9.44
C GLN A 63 3.83 -8.71 9.32
N TRP A 64 4.14 -7.48 9.75
CA TRP A 64 5.53 -7.02 9.84
C TRP A 64 6.39 -7.88 10.77
N ALA A 65 5.86 -8.30 11.92
CA ALA A 65 6.57 -9.21 12.82
C ALA A 65 6.84 -10.57 12.17
N ALA A 66 5.87 -11.12 11.42
CA ALA A 66 6.03 -12.38 10.70
C ALA A 66 7.14 -12.32 9.64
N LEU A 67 7.32 -11.18 8.97
CA LEU A 67 8.44 -10.97 8.03
C LEU A 67 9.81 -11.04 8.72
N LEU A 68 9.93 -10.54 9.96
CA LEU A 68 11.20 -10.54 10.71
C LEU A 68 11.62 -11.92 11.22
N VAL A 69 10.66 -12.85 11.35
CA VAL A 69 10.90 -14.22 11.82
C VAL A 69 10.65 -15.26 10.73
N GLY A 70 10.63 -14.82 9.46
CA GLY A 70 10.40 -15.69 8.31
C GLY A 70 11.45 -16.81 8.21
N ASP A 71 10.99 -18.01 7.89
CA ASP A 71 11.85 -19.16 7.69
C ASP A 71 12.24 -19.29 6.21
N GLU A 72 13.46 -18.85 5.90
CA GLU A 72 14.05 -18.81 4.55
C GLU A 72 14.67 -20.16 4.12
N THR A 73 14.37 -21.26 4.80
CA THR A 73 14.89 -22.59 4.45
C THR A 73 14.34 -23.04 3.10
N TYR A 74 15.22 -23.52 2.22
CA TYR A 74 14.89 -23.92 0.85
C TYR A 74 13.83 -25.03 0.74
N ALA A 75 13.85 -26.00 1.66
CA ALA A 75 12.89 -27.09 1.70
C ALA A 75 12.47 -27.35 3.16
N GLY A 76 11.16 -27.42 3.40
CA GLY A 76 10.60 -27.61 4.74
C GLY A 76 10.47 -26.32 5.57
N SER A 77 10.28 -25.16 4.92
CA SER A 77 10.01 -23.91 5.62
C SER A 77 8.77 -24.03 6.51
N SER A 78 8.92 -23.73 7.79
CA SER A 78 7.81 -23.62 8.73
C SER A 78 6.80 -22.54 8.34
N SER A 79 7.24 -21.49 7.62
CA SER A 79 6.35 -20.46 7.08
C SER A 79 5.44 -21.01 5.98
N PHE A 80 5.92 -21.98 5.18
CA PHE A 80 5.07 -22.68 4.20
C PHE A 80 4.03 -23.56 4.88
N SER A 81 4.40 -24.32 5.92
CA SER A 81 3.45 -25.13 6.68
C SER A 81 2.32 -24.27 7.29
N LEU A 82 2.66 -23.09 7.83
CA LEU A 82 1.65 -22.13 8.33
C LEU A 82 0.71 -21.62 7.23
N LEU A 83 1.20 -21.48 6.00
CA LEU A 83 0.40 -21.08 4.85
C LEU A 83 -0.54 -22.22 4.39
N GLU A 84 -0.05 -23.47 4.39
CA GLU A 84 -0.78 -24.66 3.98
C GLU A 84 -1.85 -25.10 5.00
N GLU A 85 -1.61 -24.89 6.30
CA GLU A 85 -2.56 -25.25 7.38
C GLU A 85 -3.87 -24.44 7.36
N LYS A 86 -4.03 -23.50 6.43
CA LYS A 86 -5.25 -22.71 6.20
C LYS A 86 -6.03 -23.21 4.99
#